data_AF-A0A2G6D188-F1
#
_entry.id   AF-A0A2G6D188-F1
#
_cell.length_a   1.000
_cell.length_b   1.000
_cell.length_c   1.000
_cell.angle_alpha   90.00
_cell.angle_beta   90.00
_cell.angle_gamma   90.00
#
_symmetry.space_group_name_H-M   'P 1'
#
loop_
_entity.id
_entity.type
_entity.pdbx_description
1 polymer ?
#
loop_
_entity_poly.entity_id
_entity_poly.type
_entity_poly.pdbx_seq_one_letter_code
_entity_poly.pdbx_strand_id
1 'polypeptide(L)'
;MTEKENPTQNTGESSEEVSFEGSRDDLNTQLSERIKSSARQIWLAGLGAYNKAEEDTGKLFDKLVKEGEEIETKTRSTVKKQFQVMETTVEDVKSRASGTLDKLEHVFDQRVSRTLKRLGIPTKKEMLELQKRVDVLSAKLEEMQNKKPE
;
A
#
# COMPACT_ATOMS: atom_id res chain seq x y z
N MET A 1 43.21 -56.40 -34.12
CA MET A 1 42.19 -57.46 -34.19
C MET A 1 41.55 -57.55 -32.81
N THR A 2 40.26 -57.36 -32.60
CA THR A 2 39.12 -57.88 -33.36
C THR A 2 37.93 -56.94 -33.36
N GLU A 3 37.44 -56.68 -34.57
CA GLU A 3 36.06 -56.34 -34.96
C GLU A 3 34.97 -57.12 -34.20
N LYS A 4 33.88 -56.42 -33.87
CA LYS A 4 32.46 -56.78 -34.16
C LYS A 4 31.66 -55.46 -34.13
N GLU A 5 31.33 -54.83 -35.26
CA GLU A 5 30.17 -55.10 -36.13
C GLU A 5 28.83 -55.16 -35.36
N ASN A 6 28.10 -54.01 -35.37
CA ASN A 6 26.66 -53.75 -35.68
C ASN A 6 25.56 -54.81 -35.39
N PRO A 7 24.22 -54.55 -35.49
CA PRO A 7 23.50 -53.39 -36.06
C PRO A 7 22.21 -52.89 -35.30
N THR A 8 21.77 -51.69 -35.69
CA THR A 8 20.40 -51.21 -36.03
C THR A 8 19.13 -51.71 -35.30
N GLN A 9 18.29 -50.75 -34.85
CA GLN A 9 16.84 -50.54 -35.16
C GLN A 9 16.13 -49.87 -33.97
N ASN A 10 15.71 -48.60 -34.10
CA ASN A 10 14.37 -48.13 -34.50
C ASN A 10 13.23 -48.52 -33.54
N THR A 11 12.34 -47.55 -33.32
CA THR A 11 10.90 -47.67 -33.00
C THR A 11 10.52 -47.27 -31.57
N GLY A 12 9.59 -46.32 -31.48
CA GLY A 12 8.57 -46.34 -30.43
C GLY A 12 8.51 -45.08 -29.58
N GLU A 13 7.57 -44.21 -29.91
CA GLU A 13 6.91 -43.31 -28.97
C GLU A 13 6.73 -43.94 -27.58
N SER A 14 7.10 -43.20 -26.54
CA SER A 14 6.36 -43.23 -25.28
C SER A 14 6.43 -41.83 -24.68
N SER A 15 5.39 -41.06 -24.99
CA SER A 15 5.06 -39.80 -24.34
C SER A 15 4.80 -40.08 -22.85
N GLU A 16 5.78 -39.80 -21.99
CA GLU A 16 5.53 -39.68 -20.55
C GLU A 16 5.10 -38.23 -20.26
N GLU A 17 3.79 -38.03 -20.14
CA GLU A 17 3.22 -36.84 -19.52
C GLU A 17 3.64 -36.80 -18.04
N VAL A 18 4.66 -35.98 -17.73
CA VAL A 18 5.01 -35.70 -16.34
C VAL A 18 4.12 -34.57 -15.84
N SER A 19 3.10 -34.93 -15.08
CA SER A 19 2.21 -34.01 -14.36
C SER A 19 2.99 -33.15 -13.36
N PHE A 20 3.29 -31.91 -13.73
CA PHE A 20 3.88 -30.86 -12.87
C PHE A 20 2.78 -30.21 -12.02
N GLU A 21 2.35 -30.87 -10.95
CA GLU A 21 1.34 -30.32 -10.02
C GLU A 21 1.76 -30.44 -8.54
N GLY A 22 3.07 -30.48 -8.26
CA GLY A 22 3.61 -30.62 -6.89
C GLY A 22 4.47 -29.47 -6.34
N SER A 23 4.82 -28.43 -7.12
CA SER A 23 5.86 -27.46 -6.68
C SER A 23 5.36 -26.20 -5.97
N ARG A 24 4.05 -25.98 -5.83
CA ARG A 24 3.51 -24.72 -5.26
C ARG A 24 3.31 -24.78 -3.74
N ASP A 25 2.92 -25.94 -3.20
CA ASP A 25 2.59 -26.08 -1.78
C ASP A 25 3.83 -26.27 -0.90
N ASP A 26 4.86 -26.96 -1.39
CA ASP A 26 6.15 -27.08 -0.72
C ASP A 26 6.86 -25.72 -0.60
N LEU A 27 6.70 -24.86 -1.60
CA LEU A 27 7.28 -23.51 -1.58
C LEU A 27 6.59 -22.61 -0.54
N ASN A 28 5.26 -22.69 -0.44
CA ASN A 28 4.48 -21.94 0.54
C ASN A 28 4.77 -22.37 1.99
N THR A 29 4.99 -23.68 2.20
CA THR A 29 5.33 -24.22 3.52
C THR A 29 6.72 -23.75 3.95
N GLN A 30 7.72 -23.87 3.08
CA GLN A 30 9.08 -23.40 3.34
C GLN A 30 9.15 -21.88 3.57
N LEU A 31 8.35 -21.09 2.85
CA LEU A 31 8.28 -19.65 3.06
C LEU A 31 7.66 -19.30 4.43
N SER A 32 6.58 -20.01 4.81
CA SER A 32 5.92 -19.83 6.10
C SER A 32 6.82 -20.16 7.28
N GLU A 33 7.64 -21.21 7.17
CA GLU A 33 8.63 -21.58 8.19
C GLU A 33 9.73 -20.53 8.35
N ARG A 34 10.23 -19.99 7.24
CA ARG A 34 11.22 -18.89 7.26
C ARG A 34 10.65 -17.64 7.89
N ILE A 35 9.42 -17.26 7.54
CA ILE A 35 8.73 -16.09 8.13
C ILE A 35 8.56 -16.29 9.64
N LYS A 36 8.13 -17.46 10.09
CA LYS A 36 7.96 -17.77 11.52
C LYS A 36 9.29 -17.73 12.27
N SER A 37 10.36 -18.25 11.67
CA SER A 37 11.71 -18.22 12.24
C SER A 37 12.22 -16.78 12.38
N SER A 38 12.08 -15.96 11.33
CA SER A 38 12.47 -14.55 11.36
C SER A 38 11.66 -13.74 12.38
N ALA A 39 10.35 -13.96 12.46
CA ALA A 39 9.50 -13.29 13.45
C ALA A 39 9.93 -13.61 14.89
N ARG A 40 10.29 -14.87 15.17
CA ARG A 40 10.83 -15.29 16.47
C ARG A 40 12.17 -14.62 16.78
N GLN A 41 13.07 -14.50 15.79
CA GLN A 41 14.36 -13.82 15.97
C GLN A 41 14.19 -12.33 16.26
N ILE A 42 13.31 -11.65 15.51
CA ILE A 42 12.98 -10.24 15.75
C ILE A 42 12.42 -10.05 17.17
N TRP A 43 11.52 -10.94 17.60
CA TRP A 43 10.94 -10.88 18.94
C TRP A 43 11.99 -11.10 20.04
N LEU A 44 12.87 -12.09 19.90
CA LEU A 44 13.93 -12.36 20.86
C LEU A 44 14.98 -11.25 20.90
N ALA A 45 15.30 -10.65 19.75
CA ALA A 45 16.18 -9.48 19.68
C ALA A 45 15.54 -8.25 20.36
N GLY A 46 14.23 -8.05 20.18
CA GLY A 46 13.47 -7.01 20.88
C GLY A 46 13.47 -7.23 22.40
N LEU A 47 13.23 -8.46 22.86
CA LEU A 47 13.24 -8.80 24.28
C LEU A 47 14.65 -8.69 24.90
N GLY A 48 15.69 -9.07 24.15
CA GLY A 48 17.08 -8.92 24.57
C GLY A 48 17.52 -7.45 24.65
N ALA A 49 17.11 -6.62 23.71
CA ALA A 49 17.38 -5.18 23.74
C ALA A 49 16.63 -4.48 24.88
N TYR A 50 15.38 -4.87 25.15
CA TYR A 50 14.61 -4.37 26.29
C TYR A 50 15.28 -4.70 27.63
N ASN A 51 15.67 -5.97 27.83
CA ASN A 51 16.42 -6.38 29.03
C ASN A 51 17.78 -5.67 29.14
N LYS A 52 18.48 -5.45 28.02
CA LYS A 52 19.76 -4.73 28.01
C LYS A 52 19.59 -3.23 28.29
N ALA A 53 18.44 -2.65 27.94
CA ALA A 53 18.11 -1.26 28.22
C ALA A 53 17.77 -1.00 29.70
N GLU A 54 17.24 -2.01 30.44
CA GLU A 54 17.06 -1.91 31.90
C GLU A 54 18.39 -1.94 32.67
N GLU A 55 19.42 -2.62 32.16
CA GLU A 55 20.67 -2.84 32.90
C GLU A 55 21.64 -1.64 32.89
N ASP A 56 21.63 -0.79 31.85
CA ASP A 56 22.65 0.24 31.62
C ASP A 56 22.08 1.59 31.13
N THR A 57 20.91 2.01 31.62
CA THR A 57 20.10 3.09 31.00
C THR A 57 20.78 4.47 30.97
N GLY A 58 21.57 4.87 31.98
CA GLY A 58 22.11 6.23 32.05
C GLY A 58 23.24 6.50 31.06
N LYS A 59 24.28 5.65 31.05
CA LYS A 59 25.50 5.90 30.26
C LYS A 59 25.30 5.67 28.76
N LEU A 60 24.43 4.72 28.39
CA LEU A 60 24.13 4.47 26.98
C LEU A 60 23.23 5.56 26.42
N PHE A 61 22.27 6.06 27.20
CA PHE A 61 21.47 7.22 26.82
C PHE A 61 22.35 8.46 26.61
N ASP A 62 23.22 8.80 27.56
CA ASP A 62 24.14 9.94 27.42
C ASP A 62 25.06 9.81 26.20
N LYS A 63 25.53 8.59 25.90
CA LYS A 63 26.33 8.31 24.70
C LYS A 63 25.50 8.48 23.42
N LEU A 64 24.28 7.97 23.39
CA LEU A 64 23.36 8.09 22.24
C LEU A 64 22.90 9.54 22.03
N VAL A 65 22.67 10.31 23.10
CA VAL A 65 22.35 11.74 23.04
C VAL A 65 23.51 12.51 22.42
N LYS A 66 24.74 12.26 22.89
CA LYS A 66 25.93 12.93 22.36
C LYS A 66 26.21 12.57 20.90
N GLU A 67 26.05 11.29 20.53
CA GLU A 67 26.13 10.86 19.13
C GLU A 67 25.02 11.51 18.28
N GLY A 68 23.81 11.66 18.83
CA GLY A 68 22.70 12.37 18.20
C GLY A 68 22.99 13.84 17.96
N GLU A 69 23.55 14.56 18.94
CA GLU A 69 23.93 15.98 18.82
C GLU A 69 25.04 16.19 17.77
N GLU A 70 26.02 15.27 17.71
CA GLU A 70 27.07 15.31 16.68
C GLU A 70 26.52 15.04 15.27
N ILE A 71 25.60 14.07 15.15
CA ILE A 71 24.93 13.76 13.88
C ILE A 71 24.02 14.91 13.45
N GLU A 72 23.27 15.54 14.37
CA GLU A 72 22.43 16.69 14.08
C GLU A 72 23.28 17.87 13.57
N THR A 73 24.41 18.15 14.21
CA THR A 73 25.31 19.23 13.81
C THR A 73 25.91 18.99 12.42
N LYS A 74 26.36 17.76 12.14
CA LYS A 74 26.88 17.35 10.81
C LYS A 74 25.78 17.33 9.74
N THR A 75 24.57 16.94 10.10
CA THR A 75 23.42 16.91 9.19
C THR A 75 22.95 18.33 8.91
N ARG A 76 22.77 19.19 9.91
CA ARG A 76 22.36 20.60 9.77
C ARG A 76 23.34 21.40 8.90
N SER A 77 24.65 21.15 9.03
CA SER A 77 25.67 21.80 8.19
C SER A 77 25.67 21.32 6.74
N THR A 78 25.38 20.03 6.50
CA THR A 78 25.26 19.46 5.15
C THR A 78 23.94 19.85 4.48
N VAL A 79 22.86 19.88 5.26
CA VAL A 79 21.51 20.25 4.85
C VAL A 79 21.42 21.74 4.53
N LYS A 80 22.13 22.63 5.25
CA LYS A 80 22.24 24.05 4.86
C LYS A 80 22.85 24.25 3.46
N LYS A 81 23.80 23.40 3.03
CA LYS A 81 24.36 23.45 1.67
C LYS A 81 23.41 22.86 0.61
N GLN A 82 22.58 21.88 1.00
CA GLN A 82 21.60 21.25 0.12
C GLN A 82 20.33 22.09 -0.05
N PHE A 83 19.93 22.88 0.96
CA PHE A 83 18.74 23.74 0.89
C PHE A 83 18.83 24.85 -0.18
N GLN A 84 20.02 25.40 -0.46
CA GLN A 84 20.19 26.36 -1.57
C GLN A 84 19.97 25.75 -2.96
N VAL A 85 20.05 24.41 -3.10
CA VAL A 85 19.82 23.70 -4.37
C VAL A 85 18.37 23.16 -4.44
N MET A 86 17.68 23.03 -3.32
CA MET A 86 16.36 22.40 -3.22
C MET A 86 15.19 23.37 -3.42
N GLU A 87 15.39 24.67 -3.18
CA GLU A 87 14.34 25.69 -3.38
C GLU A 87 13.82 25.73 -4.83
N THR A 88 14.66 25.38 -5.82
CA THR A 88 14.28 25.26 -7.23
C THR A 88 13.65 23.90 -7.61
N THR A 89 13.80 22.84 -6.80
CA THR A 89 13.29 21.49 -7.13
C THR A 89 11.92 21.20 -6.50
N VAL A 90 11.59 21.85 -5.39
CA VAL A 90 10.31 21.66 -4.68
C VAL A 90 9.11 22.17 -5.50
N GLU A 91 9.29 23.22 -6.30
CA GLU A 91 8.25 23.77 -7.18
C GLU A 91 7.79 22.75 -8.26
N ASP A 92 8.73 21.97 -8.82
CA ASP A 92 8.47 20.97 -9.87
C ASP A 92 7.88 19.65 -9.35
N VAL A 93 8.09 19.33 -8.07
CA VAL A 93 7.50 18.15 -7.43
C VAL A 93 6.09 18.46 -6.92
N LYS A 94 5.82 19.69 -6.47
CA LYS A 94 4.49 20.15 -6.06
C LYS A 94 3.48 20.08 -7.22
N SER A 95 3.91 20.41 -8.44
CA SER A 95 3.05 20.37 -9.64
C SER A 95 2.76 18.94 -10.14
N ARG A 96 3.69 17.99 -9.95
CA ARG A 96 3.47 16.56 -10.28
C ARG A 96 2.73 15.79 -9.19
N ALA A 97 2.85 16.21 -7.93
CA ALA A 97 2.18 15.58 -6.81
C ALA A 97 0.68 15.93 -6.72
N SER A 98 0.26 17.12 -7.16
CA SER A 98 -1.16 17.54 -7.12
C SER A 98 -2.07 16.56 -7.87
N GLY A 99 -1.71 16.19 -9.10
CA GLY A 99 -2.51 15.25 -9.90
C GLY A 99 -2.59 13.82 -9.35
N THR A 100 -1.69 13.45 -8.43
CA THR A 100 -1.79 12.17 -7.71
C THR A 100 -2.68 12.29 -6.47
N LEU A 101 -2.64 13.44 -5.79
CA LEU A 101 -3.51 13.74 -4.65
C LEU A 101 -4.98 13.79 -5.06
N ASP A 102 -5.31 14.40 -6.20
CA ASP A 102 -6.68 14.46 -6.72
C ASP A 102 -7.26 13.06 -7.01
N LYS A 103 -6.41 12.13 -7.48
CA LYS A 103 -6.81 10.72 -7.70
C LYS A 103 -7.07 10.01 -6.37
N LEU A 104 -6.28 10.30 -5.35
CA LEU A 104 -6.48 9.75 -4.00
C LEU A 104 -7.75 10.30 -3.36
N GLU A 105 -8.05 11.59 -3.56
CA GLU A 105 -9.30 12.21 -3.14
C GLU A 105 -10.49 11.51 -3.81
N HIS A 106 -10.43 11.27 -5.12
CA HIS A 106 -11.50 10.56 -5.83
C HIS A 106 -11.74 9.14 -5.30
N VAL A 107 -10.67 8.36 -5.07
CA VAL A 107 -10.78 6.99 -4.55
C VAL A 107 -11.29 7.00 -3.10
N PHE A 108 -10.83 7.95 -2.29
CA PHE A 108 -11.31 8.13 -0.93
C PHE A 108 -12.80 8.46 -0.90
N ASP A 109 -13.24 9.43 -1.69
CA ASP A 109 -14.65 9.82 -1.82
C ASP A 109 -15.54 8.66 -2.26
N GLN A 110 -15.09 7.85 -3.23
CA GLN A 110 -15.81 6.66 -3.65
C GLN A 110 -15.94 5.63 -2.51
N ARG A 111 -14.87 5.42 -1.74
CA ARG A 111 -14.87 4.48 -0.61
C ARG A 111 -15.77 4.96 0.51
N VAL A 112 -15.67 6.24 0.89
CA VAL A 112 -16.54 6.86 1.90
C VAL A 112 -18.00 6.81 1.46
N SER A 113 -18.30 7.22 0.23
CA SER A 113 -19.66 7.17 -0.32
C SER A 113 -20.24 5.75 -0.30
N ARG A 114 -19.44 4.72 -0.65
CA ARG A 114 -19.88 3.32 -0.62
C ARG A 114 -20.17 2.85 0.80
N THR A 115 -19.36 3.23 1.79
CA THR A 115 -19.59 2.88 3.19
C THR A 115 -20.83 3.56 3.74
N LEU A 116 -21.02 4.85 3.48
CA LEU A 116 -22.22 5.59 3.89
C LEU A 116 -23.49 4.96 3.31
N LYS A 117 -23.48 4.60 2.03
CA LYS A 117 -24.61 3.88 1.39
C LYS A 117 -24.92 2.54 2.05
N ARG A 118 -23.89 1.76 2.41
CA ARG A 118 -24.07 0.49 3.14
C ARG A 118 -24.67 0.69 4.53
N LEU A 119 -24.42 1.84 5.15
CA LEU A 119 -24.98 2.23 6.44
C LEU A 119 -26.36 2.92 6.32
N GLY A 120 -26.89 3.06 5.09
CA GLY A 120 -28.16 3.75 4.84
C GLY A 120 -28.09 5.27 5.01
N ILE A 121 -26.89 5.85 5.07
CA ILE A 121 -26.68 7.29 5.23
C ILE A 121 -26.60 7.93 3.84
N PRO A 122 -27.55 8.81 3.47
CA PRO A 122 -27.52 9.51 2.20
C PRO A 122 -26.38 10.54 2.15
N THR A 123 -25.75 10.66 0.99
CA THR A 123 -24.67 11.63 0.79
C THR A 123 -25.21 13.05 0.55
N LYS A 124 -24.39 14.09 0.78
CA LYS A 124 -24.77 15.49 0.51
C LYS A 124 -25.23 15.70 -0.93
N LYS A 125 -24.59 15.04 -1.90
CA LYS A 125 -24.94 15.14 -3.32
C LYS A 125 -26.36 14.61 -3.58
N GLU A 126 -26.69 13.47 -2.99
CA GLU A 126 -28.01 12.85 -3.13
C GLU A 126 -29.10 13.69 -2.44
N MET A 127 -28.80 14.30 -1.30
CA MET A 127 -29.71 15.25 -0.63
C MET A 127 -30.00 16.46 -1.51
N LEU A 128 -28.97 17.07 -2.12
CA LEU A 128 -29.13 18.22 -3.01
C LEU A 128 -29.92 17.87 -4.27
N GLU A 129 -29.67 16.70 -4.84
CA GLU A 129 -30.43 16.21 -6.00
C GLU A 129 -31.91 16.00 -5.64
N LEU A 130 -32.19 15.42 -4.47
CA LEU A 130 -33.55 15.24 -3.99
C LEU A 130 -34.24 16.59 -3.73
N GLN A 131 -33.55 17.54 -3.10
CA GLN A 131 -34.07 18.90 -2.89
C GLN A 131 -34.49 19.54 -4.22
N LYS A 132 -33.62 19.49 -5.23
CA LYS A 132 -33.93 20.03 -6.56
C LYS A 132 -35.14 19.37 -7.19
N ARG A 133 -35.29 18.04 -7.03
CA ARG A 133 -36.48 17.32 -7.51
C ARG A 133 -37.75 17.77 -6.78
N VAL A 134 -37.67 17.99 -5.47
CA VAL A 134 -38.78 18.53 -4.68
C VAL A 134 -39.14 19.92 -5.16
N ASP A 135 -38.18 20.83 -5.35
CA ASP A 135 -38.45 22.20 -5.81
C ASP A 135 -39.16 22.20 -7.18
N VAL A 136 -38.70 21.36 -8.12
CA VAL A 136 -39.32 21.22 -9.44
C VAL A 136 -40.74 20.65 -9.34
N LEU A 137 -40.97 19.68 -8.46
CA LEU A 137 -42.30 19.11 -8.25
C LEU A 137 -43.24 20.12 -7.59
N SER A 138 -42.77 20.88 -6.61
CA SER A 138 -43.51 21.96 -5.95
C SER A 138 -43.91 23.03 -6.96
N ALA A 139 -42.98 23.48 -7.80
CA ALA A 139 -43.27 24.46 -8.86
C ALA A 139 -44.35 23.95 -9.84
N LYS A 140 -44.26 22.68 -10.27
CA LYS A 140 -45.29 22.07 -11.12
C LYS A 140 -46.64 21.96 -10.43
N LEU A 141 -46.66 21.67 -9.12
CA LEU A 141 -47.90 21.60 -8.35
C LEU A 141 -48.55 22.98 -8.23
N GLU A 142 -47.75 24.03 -7.96
CA GLU A 142 -48.22 25.42 -7.94
C GLU A 142 -48.75 25.86 -9.31
N GLU A 143 -48.05 25.52 -10.40
CA GLU A 143 -48.54 25.77 -11.76
C GLU A 143 -49.87 25.06 -12.04
N MET A 144 -50.03 23.81 -11.62
CA MET A 144 -51.27 23.06 -11.79
C MET A 144 -52.41 23.62 -10.92
N GLN A 145 -52.11 24.09 -9.70
CA GLN A 145 -53.10 24.76 -8.83
C GLN A 145 -53.52 26.12 -9.40
N ASN A 146 -52.60 26.90 -9.95
CA ASN A 146 -52.90 28.19 -10.59
C ASN A 146 -53.58 28.05 -11.96
N LYS A 147 -53.44 26.89 -12.63
CA LYS A 147 -54.16 26.56 -13.89
C LYS A 147 -55.57 26.01 -13.67
N LYS A 148 -56.07 25.96 -12.44
CA LYS A 148 -57.45 25.58 -12.15
C LYS A 148 -58.34 26.80 -11.83
N PRO A 149 -58.76 27.60 -12.82
CA PRO A 149 -59.99 28.37 -12.71
C PRO A 149 -61.18 27.44 -13.00
N GLU A 150 -62.16 27.46 -12.10
CA GLU A 150 -63.52 26.86 -12.17
C GLU A 150 -63.66 25.41 -12.68
#